data_AF-A0A7J2R100-F1
#
_entry.id   AF-A0A7J2R100-F1
#
_cell.length_a   1.000
_cell.length_b   1.000
_cell.length_c   1.000
_cell.angle_alpha   90.00
_cell.angle_beta   90.00
_cell.angle_gamma   90.00
#
_symmetry.space_group_name_H-M   'P 1'
#
loop_
_entity.id
_entity.type
_entity.pdbx_description
1 polymer ?
#
loop_
_entity_poly.entity_id
_entity_poly.type
_entity_poly.pdbx_seq_one_letter_code
_entity_poly.pdbx_strand_id
1 'polypeptide(L)'
;MIAGNGEMIDQMNRVRWSLETVIAWDMNTRGDLEKLVELAESPVETEWTITHINGTVYGGTGKPVGDMQGNGNAATFTLKISGGNKLKKIVG
;
A
#
# COMPACT_ATOMS: atom_id res chain seq x y z
N MET A 1 -11.76 28.22 -1.51
CA MET A 1 -12.89 29.00 -2.06
C MET A 1 -13.70 29.52 -0.87
N ILE A 2 -14.56 30.53 -1.02
CA ILE A 2 -15.38 31.08 0.08
C ILE A 2 -16.83 31.17 -0.43
N ALA A 3 -17.78 30.64 0.32
CA ALA A 3 -19.20 30.70 0.00
C ALA A 3 -19.74 32.13 0.17
N GLY A 4 -20.88 32.46 -0.46
CA GLY A 4 -21.49 33.81 -0.37
C GLY A 4 -21.88 34.25 1.04
N ASN A 5 -21.86 33.34 2.02
CA ASN A 5 -22.09 33.57 3.45
C ASN A 5 -20.78 33.67 4.27
N GLY A 6 -19.61 33.68 3.63
CA GLY A 6 -18.31 33.79 4.30
C GLY A 6 -17.71 32.47 4.80
N GLU A 7 -18.37 31.34 4.59
CA GLU A 7 -17.85 30.03 5.00
C GLU A 7 -16.75 29.53 4.05
N MET A 8 -15.75 28.86 4.62
CA MET A 8 -14.66 28.26 3.86
C MET A 8 -15.20 27.09 3.03
N ILE A 9 -14.94 27.13 1.72
CA ILE A 9 -15.15 26.02 0.79
C ILE A 9 -13.79 25.38 0.51
N ASP A 10 -13.61 24.17 1.02
CA ASP A 10 -12.45 23.33 0.74
C ASP A 10 -12.73 22.41 -0.44
N GLN A 11 -11.87 22.48 -1.45
CA GLN A 11 -11.82 21.48 -2.51
C GLN A 11 -10.92 20.34 -2.05
N MET A 12 -11.50 19.36 -1.35
CA MET A 12 -10.77 18.19 -0.87
C MET A 12 -10.67 17.13 -1.96
N ASN A 13 -9.45 16.90 -2.46
CA ASN A 13 -9.16 15.74 -3.27
C ASN A 13 -9.01 14.50 -2.39
N ARG A 14 -9.57 13.36 -2.83
CA ARG A 14 -9.46 12.12 -2.08
C ARG A 14 -8.00 11.65 -2.07
N VAL A 15 -7.40 11.62 -0.89
CA VAL A 15 -6.05 11.09 -0.70
C VAL A 15 -6.12 9.57 -0.62
N ARG A 16 -5.23 8.90 -1.36
CA ARG A 16 -5.09 7.43 -1.39
C ARG A 16 -4.41 6.98 -0.11
N TRP A 17 -4.75 5.79 0.37
CA TRP A 17 -3.97 5.20 1.45
C TRP A 17 -2.68 4.58 0.87
N SER A 18 -1.65 4.53 1.69
CA SER A 18 -0.39 3.89 1.35
C SER A 18 0.25 3.26 2.58
N LEU A 19 0.86 2.10 2.39
CA LEU A 19 1.71 1.42 3.37
C LEU A 19 3.10 1.25 2.75
N GLU A 20 4.14 1.52 3.51
CA GLU A 20 5.52 1.29 3.09
C GLU A 20 6.28 0.57 4.20
N THR A 21 6.97 -0.51 3.87
CA THR A 21 7.73 -1.31 4.84
C THR A 21 8.84 -2.10 4.15
N VAL A 22 9.87 -2.46 4.91
CA VAL A 22 10.95 -3.32 4.43
C VAL A 22 10.57 -4.77 4.71
N ILE A 23 10.60 -5.61 3.68
CA ILE A 23 10.31 -7.03 3.81
C ILE A 23 11.51 -7.89 3.42
N ALA A 24 11.54 -9.10 3.96
CA ALA A 24 12.54 -10.10 3.59
C ALA A 24 12.32 -10.56 2.14
N TRP A 25 13.43 -10.81 1.45
CA TRP A 25 13.47 -11.26 0.07
C TRP A 25 14.06 -12.65 -0.01
N ASP A 26 13.22 -13.65 -0.28
CA ASP A 26 13.70 -15.00 -0.58
C ASP A 26 13.83 -15.20 -2.10
N MET A 27 15.05 -15.05 -2.58
CA MET A 27 15.42 -15.34 -3.98
C MET A 27 15.47 -16.84 -4.30
N ASN A 28 15.61 -17.71 -3.31
CA ASN A 28 15.94 -19.11 -3.55
C ASN A 28 14.70 -19.97 -3.81
N THR A 29 13.58 -19.67 -3.14
CA THR A 29 12.41 -20.56 -3.19
C THR A 29 11.09 -19.88 -3.56
N ARG A 30 10.96 -18.57 -3.35
CA ARG A 30 9.65 -17.90 -3.46
C ARG A 30 9.56 -16.80 -4.49
N GLY A 31 10.68 -16.28 -4.99
CA GLY A 31 10.70 -15.30 -6.07
C GLY A 31 9.86 -14.08 -5.71
N ASP A 32 9.94 -13.63 -4.45
CA ASP A 32 8.99 -12.66 -3.88
C ASP A 32 8.92 -11.36 -4.70
N LEU A 33 10.09 -10.91 -5.18
CA LEU A 33 10.21 -9.71 -6.00
C LEU A 33 9.56 -9.88 -7.37
N GLU A 34 9.74 -11.03 -8.03
CA GLU A 34 9.14 -11.30 -9.35
C GLU A 34 7.62 -11.27 -9.27
N LYS A 35 7.03 -11.97 -8.29
CA LYS A 35 5.58 -11.99 -8.07
C LYS A 35 5.02 -10.60 -7.74
N LEU A 36 5.78 -9.78 -7.01
CA LEU A 36 5.36 -8.42 -6.70
C LEU A 36 5.40 -7.50 -7.91
N VAL A 37 6.38 -7.67 -8.80
CA VAL A 37 6.43 -6.97 -10.09
C VAL A 37 5.24 -7.39 -10.95
N GLU A 38 4.94 -8.68 -11.05
CA GLU A 38 3.74 -9.17 -11.77
C GLU A 38 2.43 -8.61 -11.18
N LEU A 39 2.32 -8.54 -9.85
CA LEU A 39 1.18 -7.92 -9.17
C LEU A 39 1.08 -6.41 -9.42
N ALA A 40 2.21 -5.71 -9.61
CA ALA A 40 2.24 -4.28 -9.90
C ALA A 40 1.80 -3.98 -11.34
N GLU A 41 2.14 -4.87 -12.27
CA GLU A 41 1.77 -4.83 -13.69
C GLU A 41 0.29 -5.20 -13.92
N SER A 42 -0.32 -5.95 -13.00
CA SER A 42 -1.73 -6.32 -13.08
C SER A 42 -2.66 -5.10 -13.15
N PRO A 43 -3.67 -5.12 -14.04
CA PRO A 43 -4.72 -4.10 -14.07
C PRO A 43 -5.74 -4.27 -12.93
N VAL A 44 -5.72 -5.41 -12.22
CA VAL A 44 -6.64 -5.73 -11.13
C VAL A 44 -5.96 -5.48 -9.79
N GLU A 45 -6.60 -4.66 -8.94
CA GLU A 45 -6.13 -4.44 -7.57
C GLU A 45 -6.39 -5.66 -6.69
N THR A 46 -5.46 -5.94 -5.77
CA THR A 46 -5.52 -7.08 -4.83
C THR A 46 -6.08 -6.63 -3.48
N GLU A 47 -6.75 -7.52 -2.76
CA GLU A 47 -7.15 -7.28 -1.36
C GLU A 47 -5.98 -7.49 -0.40
N TRP A 48 -5.69 -6.48 0.42
CA TRP A 48 -4.63 -6.48 1.40
C TRP A 48 -5.20 -6.50 2.80
N THR A 49 -4.69 -7.42 3.62
CA THR A 49 -4.94 -7.47 5.07
C THR A 49 -3.63 -7.16 5.78
N ILE A 50 -3.59 -6.04 6.49
CA ILE A 50 -2.39 -5.52 7.16
C ILE A 50 -2.61 -5.61 8.66
N THR A 51 -1.79 -6.43 9.33
CA THR A 51 -1.81 -6.52 10.80
C THR A 51 -0.72 -5.65 11.37
N HIS A 52 -1.10 -4.65 12.16
CA HIS A 52 -0.16 -3.84 12.91
C HIS A 52 0.22 -4.54 14.23
N ILE A 53 1.40 -4.25 14.77
CA ILE A 53 1.98 -4.95 15.93
C ILE A 53 1.09 -4.86 17.18
N ASN A 54 0.26 -3.81 17.27
CA ASN A 54 -0.69 -3.59 18.36
C ASN A 54 -1.97 -4.44 18.26
N GLY A 55 -2.04 -5.39 17.31
CA GLY A 55 -3.20 -6.25 17.09
C GLY A 55 -4.31 -5.63 16.24
N THR A 56 -4.16 -4.39 15.79
CA THR A 56 -5.11 -3.78 14.85
C THR A 56 -4.92 -4.34 13.45
N VAL A 57 -6.00 -4.82 12.84
CA VAL A 57 -6.03 -5.34 11.48
C VAL A 57 -6.74 -4.34 10.57
N TYR A 58 -6.10 -4.02 9.45
CA TYR A 58 -6.62 -3.16 8.40
C TYR A 58 -6.88 -3.96 7.12
N GLY A 59 -7.91 -3.58 6.39
CA GLY A 59 -8.29 -4.15 5.10
C GLY A 59 -8.44 -3.08 4.04
N GLY A 60 -7.90 -3.31 2.84
CA GLY A 60 -8.06 -2.41 1.71
C GLY A 60 -7.66 -3.04 0.39
N THR A 61 -8.22 -2.54 -0.70
CA THR A 61 -7.90 -2.97 -2.07
C THR A 61 -6.83 -2.04 -2.64
N GLY A 62 -5.77 -2.59 -3.22
CA GLY A 62 -4.66 -1.82 -3.76
C GLY A 62 -3.62 -2.66 -4.49
N LYS A 63 -2.52 -2.03 -4.89
CA LYS A 63 -1.43 -2.72 -5.60
C LYS A 63 -0.05 -2.24 -5.15
N PRO A 64 1.00 -3.07 -5.36
CA PRO A 64 2.38 -2.64 -5.20
C PRO A 64 2.69 -1.47 -6.14
N VAL A 65 3.41 -0.47 -5.66
CA VAL A 65 3.80 0.74 -6.44
C VAL A 65 5.23 1.17 -6.08
N GLY A 66 5.86 1.93 -6.97
CA GLY A 66 7.21 2.46 -6.76
C GLY A 66 8.31 1.51 -7.25
N ASP A 67 9.55 1.86 -6.95
CA ASP A 67 10.72 1.08 -7.37
C ASP A 67 10.94 -0.13 -6.46
N MET A 68 10.78 -1.33 -7.03
CA MET A 68 11.00 -2.61 -6.36
C MET A 68 12.44 -3.07 -6.61
N GLN A 69 13.38 -2.44 -5.92
CA GLN A 69 14.80 -2.81 -5.98
C GLN A 69 15.18 -3.70 -4.80
N GLY A 70 15.69 -4.89 -5.12
CA GLY A 70 16.17 -5.85 -4.15
C GLY A 70 17.60 -5.56 -3.68
N ASN A 71 17.83 -5.63 -2.37
CA ASN A 71 19.16 -5.66 -1.78
C ASN A 71 19.57 -7.11 -1.52
N GLY A 72 20.37 -7.67 -2.44
CA GLY A 72 20.83 -9.06 -2.36
C GLY A 72 21.78 -9.35 -1.20
N ASN A 73 22.45 -8.34 -0.62
CA ASN A 73 23.31 -8.52 0.55
C ASN A 73 22.50 -8.64 1.84
N ALA A 74 21.48 -7.78 1.99
CA ALA A 74 20.60 -7.79 3.15
C ALA A 74 19.44 -8.79 3.03
N ALA A 75 19.25 -9.40 1.85
CA ALA A 75 18.08 -10.21 1.50
C ALA A 75 16.77 -9.48 1.85
N THR A 76 16.64 -8.21 1.46
CA THR A 76 15.44 -7.38 1.68
C THR A 76 15.09 -6.52 0.48
N PHE A 77 13.85 -6.04 0.44
CA PHE A 77 13.44 -4.94 -0.43
C PHE A 77 12.34 -4.10 0.22
N THR A 78 12.15 -2.89 -0.28
CA THR A 78 11.07 -2.00 0.18
C THR A 78 9.78 -2.34 -0.57
N LEU A 79 8.76 -2.76 0.18
CA LEU A 79 7.41 -2.94 -0.34
C LEU A 79 6.58 -1.70 -0.04
N LYS A 80 6.08 -1.06 -1.10
CA LYS A 80 5.11 0.01 -1.01
C LYS A 80 3.82 -0.42 -1.68
N ILE A 81 2.72 -0.36 -0.93
CA ILE A 81 1.37 -0.67 -1.40
C ILE A 81 0.58 0.63 -1.39
N SER A 82 -0.10 0.92 -2.48
CA SER A 82 -1.07 2.02 -2.53
C SER A 82 -2.38 1.50 -3.08
N GLY A 83 -3.47 1.92 -2.47
CA GLY A 83 -4.80 1.52 -2.87
C GLY A 83 -5.74 2.69 -3.04
N GLY A 84 -6.69 2.51 -3.96
CA GLY A 84 -7.86 3.35 -4.03
C GLY A 84 -8.74 3.21 -2.78
N ASN A 85 -9.76 4.05 -2.70
CA ASN A 85 -10.75 4.04 -1.63
C ASN A 85 -10.17 4.31 -0.22
N LYS A 86 -10.80 3.78 0.83
CA LYS A 86 -10.40 3.97 2.24
C LYS A 86 -9.90 2.65 2.79
N LEU A 87 -8.75 2.67 3.44
CA LEU A 87 -8.31 1.56 4.29
C LEU A 87 -9.29 1.47 5.48
N LYS A 88 -9.87 0.30 5.71
CA LYS A 88 -10.85 0.07 6.78
C LYS A 88 -10.20 -0.72 7.92
N LYS A 89 -10.46 -0.35 9.17
CA LYS A 89 -10.12 -1.18 10.32
C LYS A 89 -11.09 -2.38 10.34
N ILE A 90 -10.56 -3.60 10.36
CA ILE A 90 -11.34 -4.85 10.44
C ILE A 90 -11.49 -5.28 11.90
N VAL A 91 -10.40 -5.29 12.68
CA VAL A 91 -10.37 -5.68 14.10
C VAL A 91 -9.38 -4.81 14.86
N GLY A 92 -9.64 -4.56 16.15
CA GLY A 92 -8.68 -4.03 17.12
C GLY A 92 -9.31 -3.27 18.25
#